data_AF-A0A257PFA0-F1
#
_entry.id   AF-A0A257PFA0-F1
#
_cell.length_a   1.000
_cell.length_b   1.000
_cell.length_c   1.000
_cell.angle_alpha   90.00
_cell.angle_beta   90.00
_cell.angle_gamma   90.00
#
_symmetry.space_group_name_H-M   'P 1'
#
loop_
_entity.id
_entity.type
_entity.pdbx_description
1 polymer ?
#
loop_
_entity_poly.entity_id
_entity_poly.type
_entity_poly.pdbx_seq_one_letter_code
_entity_poly.pdbx_strand_id
1 'polypeptide(L)'
;MNKLQWAGLDLSTPKVMGILNVTPDSFSDGGKFVDAEAAIARGREMLAAGADILDVGGESTRPGAAVISTDEEMARILPVLQALAGEAVISVDTRNGATMAAALEAGARIINDVSGLRHDPKA
;
A
#
# COMPACT_ATOMS: atom_id res chain seq x y z
N MET A 1 12.52 21.31 21.21
CA MET A 1 11.22 21.28 20.49
C MET A 1 10.90 19.84 20.16
N ASN A 2 9.80 19.31 20.67
CA ASN A 2 9.38 17.93 20.39
C ASN A 2 8.87 17.92 18.94
N LYS A 3 9.61 17.28 18.04
CA LYS A 3 9.19 17.15 16.63
C LYS A 3 7.89 16.35 16.61
N LEU A 4 6.87 16.82 15.88
CA LEU A 4 5.64 16.05 15.66
C LEU A 4 6.01 14.80 14.85
N GLN A 5 6.03 13.65 15.53
CA GLN A 5 6.29 12.34 14.96
C GLN A 5 4.95 11.66 14.69
N TRP A 6 4.69 11.29 13.44
CA TRP A 6 3.50 10.54 13.05
C TRP A 6 3.91 9.39 12.13
N ALA A 7 3.49 8.17 12.44
CA ALA A 7 3.90 6.94 11.73
C ALA A 7 5.43 6.73 11.58
N GLY A 8 6.25 7.45 12.35
CA GLY A 8 7.72 7.46 12.24
C GLY A 8 8.30 8.59 11.38
N LEU A 9 7.47 9.52 10.90
CA LEU A 9 7.85 10.66 10.07
C LEU A 9 7.88 11.96 10.86
N ASP A 10 8.89 12.79 10.58
CA ASP A 10 8.98 14.17 11.03
C ASP A 10 8.16 15.08 10.10
N LEU A 11 7.01 15.55 10.57
CA LEU A 11 6.08 16.36 9.77
C LEU A 11 6.43 17.87 9.72
N SER A 12 7.66 18.26 10.08
CA SER A 12 8.12 19.66 9.95
C SER A 12 8.22 20.16 8.51
N THR A 13 8.22 19.24 7.53
CA THR A 13 8.14 19.53 6.09
C THR A 13 7.07 18.67 5.42
N PRO A 14 6.53 19.08 4.26
CA PRO A 14 5.67 18.22 3.45
C PRO A 14 6.34 16.88 3.16
N LYS A 15 5.52 15.83 3.10
CA LYS A 15 5.95 14.48 2.73
C LYS A 15 5.36 14.09 1.39
N VAL A 16 6.15 13.37 0.61
CA VAL A 16 5.75 12.84 -0.69
C VAL A 16 5.34 11.39 -0.52
N MET A 17 4.10 11.09 -0.92
CA MET A 17 3.54 9.75 -0.94
C MET A 17 3.51 9.23 -2.38
N GLY A 18 4.33 8.22 -2.68
CA GLY A 18 4.36 7.54 -3.96
C GLY A 18 3.24 6.50 -4.05
N ILE A 19 2.42 6.58 -5.10
CA ILE A 19 1.32 5.63 -5.33
C ILE A 19 1.87 4.36 -5.98
N LEU A 20 1.81 3.23 -5.27
CA LEU A 20 2.27 1.93 -5.73
C LEU A 20 1.08 0.97 -5.90
N ASN A 21 0.54 0.93 -7.12
CA ASN A 21 -0.54 0.00 -7.45
C ASN A 21 0.01 -1.41 -7.72
N VAL A 22 -0.50 -2.40 -6.99
CA VAL A 22 -0.19 -3.82 -7.15
C VAL A 22 -1.34 -4.50 -7.87
N THR A 23 -1.55 -4.11 -9.12
CA THR A 23 -2.57 -4.67 -10.01
C THR A 23 -1.89 -5.44 -11.13
N PRO A 24 -2.40 -6.61 -11.55
CA PRO A 24 -1.86 -7.32 -12.70
C PRO A 24 -1.85 -6.39 -13.90
N ASP A 25 -0.73 -6.33 -14.61
CA ASP A 25 -0.71 -5.64 -15.89
C ASP A 25 -1.51 -6.50 -16.88
N SER A 26 -2.50 -5.93 -17.56
CA SER A 26 -3.41 -6.69 -18.44
C SER A 26 -2.71 -7.39 -19.62
N PHE A 27 -1.39 -7.20 -19.76
CA PHE A 27 -0.53 -7.76 -20.81
C PHE A 27 0.48 -8.80 -20.31
N SER A 28 0.60 -9.05 -19.01
CA SER A 28 1.55 -10.03 -18.47
C SER A 28 0.85 -11.32 -18.03
N ASP A 29 1.08 -12.41 -18.76
CA ASP A 29 0.74 -13.79 -18.34
C ASP A 29 1.58 -14.27 -17.11
N GLY A 30 2.47 -13.43 -16.59
CA GLY A 30 3.30 -13.69 -15.43
C GLY A 30 2.48 -13.52 -14.15
N GLY A 31 2.02 -14.62 -13.56
CA GLY A 31 1.12 -14.61 -12.40
C GLY A 31 1.61 -13.82 -11.16
N LYS A 32 0.78 -13.83 -10.11
CA LYS A 32 0.87 -12.99 -8.89
C LYS A 32 2.27 -12.70 -8.30
N PHE A 33 3.21 -13.64 -8.38
CA PHE A 33 4.58 -13.45 -7.87
C PHE A 33 5.42 -12.51 -8.74
N VAL A 34 5.21 -12.52 -10.06
CA VAL A 34 5.89 -11.61 -10.99
C VAL A 34 5.40 -10.18 -10.77
N ASP A 35 4.10 -10.01 -10.54
CA ASP A 35 3.50 -8.71 -10.22
C ASP A 35 4.06 -8.13 -8.90
N ALA A 36 4.27 -8.98 -7.89
CA ALA A 36 4.84 -8.55 -6.60
C ALA A 36 6.30 -8.08 -6.74
N GLU A 37 7.16 -8.84 -7.43
CA GLU A 37 8.56 -8.44 -7.64
C GLU A 37 8.68 -7.12 -8.43
N ALA A 38 7.84 -6.94 -9.46
CA ALA A 38 7.78 -5.69 -10.21
C ALA A 38 7.34 -4.52 -9.32
N ALA A 39 6.33 -4.72 -8.47
CA ALA A 39 5.89 -3.71 -7.52
C ALA A 39 6.97 -3.37 -6.48
N ILE A 40 7.70 -4.36 -5.97
CA ILE A 40 8.81 -4.14 -5.02
C ILE A 40 9.92 -3.31 -5.68
N ALA A 41 10.34 -3.67 -6.89
CA ALA A 41 11.33 -2.92 -7.65
C ALA A 41 10.87 -1.48 -7.87
N ARG A 42 9.61 -1.29 -8.27
CA ARG A 42 9.03 0.03 -8.49
C ARG A 42 8.94 0.86 -7.21
N GLY A 43 8.61 0.24 -6.08
CA GLY A 43 8.62 0.89 -4.76
C GLY A 43 10.00 1.42 -4.41
N ARG A 44 11.05 0.61 -4.59
CA ARG A 44 12.45 1.04 -4.36
C ARG A 44 12.87 2.18 -5.29
N GLU A 45 12.45 2.17 -6.55
CA GLU A 45 12.68 3.30 -7.46
C GLU A 45 12.02 4.60 -6.97
N MET A 46 10.79 4.53 -6.44
CA MET A 46 10.10 5.69 -5.88
C MET A 46 10.83 6.24 -4.65
N LEU A 47 11.32 5.36 -3.77
CA LEU A 47 12.14 5.77 -2.62
C LEU A 47 13.44 6.43 -3.07
N ALA A 48 14.13 5.87 -4.05
CA ALA A 48 15.34 6.44 -4.64
C ALA A 48 15.08 7.81 -5.30
N ALA A 49 13.87 8.04 -5.81
CA ALA A 49 13.42 9.32 -6.35
C ALA A 49 12.98 10.34 -5.28
N GLY A 50 12.98 9.96 -4.00
CA GLY A 50 12.68 10.84 -2.87
C GLY A 50 11.25 10.76 -2.32
N ALA A 51 10.52 9.68 -2.58
CA ALA A 51 9.27 9.43 -1.86
C ALA A 51 9.55 9.14 -0.37
N ASP A 52 8.79 9.76 0.53
CA ASP A 52 8.86 9.52 1.98
C ASP A 52 7.96 8.35 2.41
N ILE A 53 6.85 8.15 1.67
CA ILE A 53 5.82 7.14 1.94
C ILE A 53 5.53 6.38 0.65
N LEU A 54 5.29 5.08 0.76
CA LEU A 54 4.69 4.28 -0.32
C LEU A 54 3.24 3.96 0.04
N ASP A 55 2.29 4.30 -0.83
CA ASP A 55 0.88 3.98 -0.69
C ASP A 55 0.53 2.79 -1.58
N VAL A 56 0.34 1.63 -0.96
CA VAL A 56 0.21 0.34 -1.63
C VAL A 56 -1.26 -0.03 -1.74
N GLY A 57 -1.74 -0.19 -2.97
CA GLY A 57 -3.14 -0.55 -3.27
C GLY A 57 -3.22 -1.82 -4.13
N GLY A 58 -3.98 -2.81 -3.69
CA GLY A 58 -4.21 -4.07 -4.43
C GLY A 58 -5.45 -4.05 -5.34
N GLU A 59 -6.37 -3.12 -5.08
CA GLU A 59 -7.61 -2.92 -5.83
C GLU A 59 -7.51 -1.65 -6.70
N SER A 60 -7.89 -1.76 -7.96
CA SER A 60 -7.99 -0.59 -8.84
C SER A 60 -9.29 0.15 -8.56
N THR A 61 -9.21 1.44 -8.24
CA THR A 61 -10.38 2.33 -8.11
C THR A 61 -10.80 2.98 -9.43
N ARG A 62 -10.20 2.58 -10.57
CA ARG A 62 -10.52 3.13 -11.89
C ARG A 62 -11.97 2.79 -12.30
N PRO A 63 -12.68 3.68 -13.04
CA PRO A 63 -14.01 3.38 -13.54
C PRO A 63 -14.04 2.08 -14.36
N GLY A 64 -14.91 1.14 -13.98
CA GLY A 64 -15.07 -0.14 -14.66
C GLY A 64 -14.10 -1.24 -14.23
N ALA A 65 -13.23 -1.00 -13.25
CA ALA A 65 -12.43 -2.05 -12.64
C ALA A 65 -13.34 -3.07 -11.93
N ALA A 66 -12.99 -4.36 -12.05
CA ALA A 66 -13.67 -5.41 -11.30
C ALA A 66 -13.33 -5.28 -9.81
N VAL A 67 -14.36 -5.35 -8.97
CA VAL A 67 -14.17 -5.50 -7.52
C VAL A 67 -13.53 -6.86 -7.27
N ILE A 68 -12.44 -6.87 -6.51
CA ILE A 68 -11.74 -8.09 -6.11
C ILE A 68 -12.16 -8.52 -4.71
N SER A 69 -11.96 -9.79 -4.37
CA SER A 69 -12.17 -10.24 -2.98
C SER A 69 -11.08 -9.68 -2.07
N THR A 70 -11.39 -9.54 -0.77
CA THR A 70 -10.42 -9.17 0.26
C THR A 70 -9.22 -10.13 0.28
N ASP A 71 -9.45 -11.44 0.09
CA ASP A 71 -8.37 -12.43 0.01
C ASP A 71 -7.45 -12.21 -1.20
N GLU A 72 -8.02 -11.80 -2.33
CA GLU A 72 -7.25 -11.47 -3.53
C GLU A 72 -6.46 -10.18 -3.35
N GLU A 73 -7.05 -9.15 -2.75
CA GLU A 73 -6.38 -7.90 -2.39
C GLU A 73 -5.17 -8.18 -1.48
N MET A 74 -5.38 -8.93 -0.39
CA MET A 74 -4.30 -9.34 0.52
C MET A 74 -3.22 -10.16 -0.19
N ALA A 75 -3.61 -11.11 -1.04
CA ALA A 75 -2.65 -11.93 -1.79
C ALA A 75 -1.77 -11.10 -2.75
N ARG A 76 -2.26 -9.95 -3.22
CA ARG A 76 -1.47 -9.01 -4.05
C ARG A 76 -0.52 -8.19 -3.18
N ILE A 77 -1.01 -7.57 -2.11
CA ILE A 77 -0.23 -6.56 -1.39
C ILE A 77 0.73 -7.15 -0.35
N LEU A 78 0.36 -8.22 0.35
CA LEU A 78 1.13 -8.71 1.51
C LEU A 78 2.60 -9.04 1.18
N PRO A 79 2.94 -9.70 0.05
CA PRO A 79 4.34 -9.92 -0.31
C PRO A 79 5.12 -8.62 -0.51
N VAL A 80 4.48 -7.60 -1.09
CA VAL A 80 5.08 -6.26 -1.31
C VAL A 80 5.30 -5.54 0.02
N LEU A 81 4.31 -5.57 0.92
CA LEU A 81 4.41 -4.96 2.25
C LEU A 81 5.56 -5.58 3.04
N GLN A 82 5.63 -6.91 3.08
CA GLN A 82 6.68 -7.64 3.82
C GLN A 82 8.08 -7.36 3.29
N ALA A 83 8.23 -7.27 1.96
CA ALA A 83 9.52 -7.02 1.33
C ALA A 83 10.01 -5.58 1.51
N LEU A 84 9.11 -4.60 1.58
CA LEU A 84 9.44 -3.19 1.74
C LEU A 84 9.37 -2.71 3.21
N ALA A 85 8.89 -3.56 4.12
CA ALA A 85 8.82 -3.25 5.54
C ALA A 85 10.22 -2.90 6.08
N GLY A 86 10.34 -1.72 6.70
CA GLY A 86 11.61 -1.23 7.23
C GLY A 86 12.49 -0.48 6.22
N GLU A 87 12.24 -0.60 4.91
CA GLU A 87 12.84 0.26 3.88
C GLU A 87 12.09 1.60 3.77
N ALA A 88 10.78 1.60 4.04
CA ALA A 88 9.91 2.77 3.93
C ALA A 88 8.85 2.82 5.03
N VAL A 89 8.25 4.01 5.20
CA VAL A 89 6.94 4.12 5.85
C VAL A 89 5.89 3.73 4.81
N ILE A 90 5.09 2.72 5.14
CA ILE A 90 4.10 2.18 4.23
C ILE A 90 2.69 2.60 4.66
N SER A 91 1.96 3.13 3.70
CA SER A 91 0.52 3.32 3.69
C SER A 91 -0.15 2.22 2.88
N VAL A 92 -1.34 1.79 3.28
CA VAL A 92 -2.16 0.85 2.51
C VAL A 92 -3.48 1.50 2.14
N ASP A 93 -3.72 1.60 0.84
CA ASP A 93 -4.98 2.07 0.27
C ASP A 93 -5.98 0.92 0.24
N THR A 94 -6.83 0.87 1.26
CA THR A 94 -7.87 -0.14 1.37
C THR A 94 -9.05 0.39 2.20
N ARG A 95 -10.21 -0.20 1.94
CA ARG A 95 -11.46 0.04 2.68
C ARG A 95 -11.91 -1.18 3.48
N ASN A 96 -11.19 -2.30 3.38
CA ASN A 96 -11.53 -3.58 3.97
C ASN A 96 -10.80 -3.75 5.31
N GLY A 97 -11.54 -3.88 6.41
CA GLY A 97 -10.97 -3.95 7.77
C GLY A 97 -10.02 -5.14 7.96
N ALA A 98 -10.31 -6.28 7.31
CA ALA A 98 -9.41 -7.44 7.34
C ALA A 98 -8.07 -7.16 6.61
N THR A 99 -8.10 -6.46 5.46
CA THR A 99 -6.87 -6.02 4.78
C THR A 99 -6.10 -5.03 5.63
N MET A 100 -6.78 -4.09 6.30
CA MET A 100 -6.14 -3.15 7.22
C MET A 100 -5.38 -3.88 8.34
N ALA A 101 -6.02 -4.84 9.00
CA ALA A 101 -5.40 -5.61 10.08
C ALA A 101 -4.18 -6.39 9.59
N ALA A 102 -4.31 -7.12 8.48
CA ALA A 102 -3.19 -7.88 7.90
C ALA A 102 -2.04 -6.98 7.43
N ALA A 103 -2.35 -5.80 6.89
CA ALA A 103 -1.35 -4.82 6.48
C ALA A 103 -0.54 -4.29 7.66
N LEU A 104 -1.21 -3.97 8.78
CA LEU A 104 -0.54 -3.51 10.00
C LEU A 104 0.37 -4.61 10.57
N GLU A 105 -0.08 -5.86 10.58
CA GLU A 105 0.74 -7.02 10.96
C GLU A 105 1.95 -7.21 10.05
N ALA A 106 1.81 -6.92 8.75
CA ALA A 106 2.89 -6.97 7.76
C ALA A 106 3.88 -5.78 7.82
N GLY A 107 3.65 -4.81 8.71
CA GLY A 107 4.57 -3.68 8.94
C GLY A 107 4.11 -2.34 8.34
N ALA A 108 2.91 -2.26 7.76
CA ALA A 108 2.32 -0.96 7.40
C ALA A 108 2.13 -0.09 8.64
N ARG A 109 2.21 1.23 8.45
CA ARG A 109 2.11 2.21 9.54
C ARG A 109 0.95 3.18 9.37
N ILE A 110 0.37 3.22 8.17
CA ILE A 110 -0.70 4.12 7.78
C ILE A 110 -1.77 3.29 7.05
N ILE A 111 -3.04 3.56 7.34
CA ILE A 111 -4.18 3.10 6.56
C ILE A 111 -4.76 4.31 5.83
N ASN A 112 -4.86 4.22 4.52
CA ASN A 112 -5.47 5.22 3.66
C ASN A 112 -6.84 4.72 3.21
N ASP A 113 -7.87 4.97 4.04
CA ASP A 113 -9.24 4.60 3.72
C ASP A 113 -10.00 5.81 3.15
N VAL A 114 -10.20 5.81 1.83
CA VAL A 114 -10.99 6.86 1.13
C VAL A 114 -12.44 6.96 1.62
N SER A 115 -13.00 5.89 2.21
CA SER A 115 -14.33 5.91 2.80
C SER A 115 -14.37 6.57 4.17
N GLY A 116 -13.22 6.77 4.82
CA GLY A 116 -13.11 7.31 6.17
C GLY A 116 -13.73 6.40 7.23
N LEU A 117 -13.42 5.09 7.19
CA LEU A 117 -13.89 4.03 8.09
C LEU A 117 -15.41 3.81 8.05
N ARG A 118 -16.04 4.11 6.89
CA ARG A 118 -17.50 3.97 6.71
C ARG A 118 -17.89 2.81 5.82
N HIS A 119 -16.93 2.16 5.16
CA HIS A 119 -17.20 1.04 4.26
C HIS A 119 -17.36 -0.28 5.02
N ASP A 120 -16.38 -0.66 5.83
CA ASP A 120 -16.38 -1.89 6.61
C ASP A 120 -16.58 -1.57 8.11
N PRO A 121 -17.64 -2.09 8.76
CA PRO A 121 -17.87 -1.87 10.20
C PRO A 121 -16.81 -2.50 11.11
N LYS A 122 -15.88 -3.30 10.58
CA LYS A 122 -14.76 -3.90 11.31
C LYS A 122 -13.44 -3.12 11.16
N ALA A 123 -13.44 -2.00 10.42
CA ALA A 123 -12.28 -1.13 10.22
C ALA A 123 -11.87 -0.38 11.51
#